data_AF-A0A2V1B6I2-F1
#
_entry.id   AF-A0A2V1B6I2-F1
#
_cell.length_a   1.000
_cell.length_b   1.000
_cell.length_c   1.000
_cell.angle_alpha   90.00
_cell.angle_beta   90.00
_cell.angle_gamma   90.00
#
_symmetry.space_group_name_H-M   'P 1'
#
loop_
_entity.id
_entity.type
_entity.pdbx_description
1 polymer ?
#
loop_
_entity_poly.entity_id
_entity_poly.type
_entity_poly.pdbx_seq_one_letter_code
_entity_poly.pdbx_strand_id
1 'polypeptide(L)'
;MVATGFGIAALLSYLRELIHGYQTCKTGTRRVHLVWQLQSLDICVAAEPLLNDALDEDTLDDSYILDISIFVNAPGIVKVPFGKRATIYPGTADIEGILQDEVEGKCIQRLQVASEKRGKILVMVSGTGELRDELRAFVRPHLDHGVRLQELEFQPE
;
A
#
# COMPACT_ATOMS: atom_id res chain seq x y z
N MET A 1 2.63 0.04 -2.12
CA MET A 1 2.84 1.35 -1.50
C MET A 1 3.10 1.13 -0.03
N VAL A 2 4.11 1.79 0.55
CA VAL A 2 4.52 1.58 1.94
C VAL A 2 4.68 2.92 2.65
N ALA A 3 3.98 3.11 3.76
CA ALA A 3 4.14 4.29 4.61
C ALA A 3 4.40 3.95 6.07
N THR A 4 5.08 4.86 6.77
CA THR A 4 5.16 4.88 8.24
C THR A 4 4.59 6.18 8.80
N GLY A 5 3.86 6.13 9.91
CA GLY A 5 3.38 7.34 10.60
C GLY A 5 2.60 8.27 9.67
N PHE A 6 2.93 9.57 9.67
CA PHE A 6 2.30 10.58 8.82
C PHE A 6 2.68 10.50 7.33
N GLY A 7 3.63 9.64 6.94
CA GLY A 7 4.02 9.43 5.54
C GLY A 7 2.87 8.95 4.65
N ILE A 8 1.79 8.45 5.26
CA ILE A 8 0.56 8.09 4.56
C ILE A 8 -0.08 9.27 3.84
N ALA A 9 0.07 10.50 4.33
CA ALA A 9 -0.55 11.68 3.73
C ALA A 9 -0.09 11.87 2.28
N ALA A 10 1.20 11.66 2.03
CA ALA A 10 1.77 11.76 0.69
C ALA A 10 1.25 10.63 -0.21
N LEU A 11 1.22 9.39 0.28
CA LEU A 11 0.69 8.26 -0.48
C LEU A 11 -0.81 8.41 -0.78
N LEU A 12 -1.59 8.99 0.13
CA LEU A 12 -3.02 9.23 -0.09
C LEU A 12 -3.25 10.22 -1.24
N SER A 13 -2.43 11.27 -1.35
CA SER A 13 -2.49 12.20 -2.49
C SER A 13 -2.23 11.47 -3.82
N TYR A 14 -1.18 10.64 -3.89
CA TYR A 14 -0.91 9.83 -5.07
C TYR A 14 -2.00 8.79 -5.35
N LEU A 15 -2.56 8.20 -4.30
CA LEU A 15 -3.62 7.22 -4.42
C LEU A 15 -4.88 7.84 -5.06
N ARG A 16 -5.28 9.04 -4.62
CA ARG A 16 -6.40 9.77 -5.24
C ARG A 16 -6.15 10.04 -6.72
N GLU A 17 -4.93 10.48 -7.07
CA GLU A 17 -4.56 10.69 -8.48
C GLU A 17 -4.62 9.40 -9.29
N LEU A 18 -4.20 8.27 -8.72
CA LEU A 18 -4.25 6.97 -9.38
C LEU A 18 -5.68 6.46 -9.57
N ILE A 19 -6.53 6.60 -8.55
CA ILE A 19 -7.97 6.25 -8.64
C ILE A 19 -8.61 7.12 -9.73
N HIS A 20 -8.36 8.43 -9.72
CA HIS A 20 -8.88 9.34 -10.75
C HIS A 20 -8.36 9.00 -12.17
N GLY A 21 -7.08 8.64 -12.30
CA GLY A 21 -6.48 8.18 -13.55
C GLY A 21 -7.09 6.86 -14.06
N TYR A 22 -7.46 5.97 -13.15
CA TYR A 22 -8.13 4.71 -13.46
C TYR A 22 -9.56 4.96 -13.92
N GLN A 23 -10.31 5.80 -13.20
CA GLN A 23 -11.69 6.20 -13.57
C GLN A 23 -11.77 6.84 -14.96
N THR A 24 -10.72 7.56 -15.37
CA THR A 24 -10.63 8.17 -16.71
C THR A 24 -10.10 7.22 -17.79
N CYS A 25 -9.95 5.92 -17.49
CA CYS A 25 -9.36 4.88 -18.35
C CYS A 25 -7.96 5.23 -18.90
N LYS A 26 -7.23 6.15 -18.24
CA LYS A 26 -5.91 6.61 -18.68
C LYS A 26 -4.77 5.76 -18.12
N THR A 27 -4.99 5.08 -17.00
CA THR A 27 -3.95 4.29 -16.33
C THR A 27 -4.30 2.80 -16.34
N GLY A 28 -3.42 1.97 -16.89
CA GLY A 28 -3.54 0.50 -16.84
C GLY A 28 -3.21 -0.12 -15.47
N THR A 29 -3.32 0.65 -14.37
CA THR A 29 -3.01 0.19 -13.02
C THR A 29 -4.10 -0.77 -12.58
N ARG A 30 -3.77 -2.06 -12.52
CA ARG A 30 -4.74 -3.12 -12.22
C ARG A 30 -4.95 -3.35 -10.73
N ARG A 31 -3.94 -3.06 -9.88
CA ARG A 31 -3.93 -3.34 -8.43
C ARG A 31 -2.99 -2.40 -7.69
N VAL A 32 -3.36 -2.03 -6.46
CA VAL A 32 -2.62 -1.19 -5.53
C VAL A 32 -2.74 -1.81 -4.13
N HIS A 33 -1.62 -2.18 -3.54
CA HIS A 33 -1.55 -2.59 -2.13
C HIS A 33 -0.90 -1.50 -1.31
N LEU A 34 -1.58 -1.05 -0.27
CA LEU A 34 -1.11 -0.02 0.66
C LEU A 34 -0.80 -0.66 2.02
N VAL A 35 0.48 -0.65 2.38
CA VAL A 35 0.98 -1.10 3.69
C VAL A 35 1.29 0.13 4.53
N TRP A 36 0.67 0.24 5.70
CA TRP A 36 0.86 1.39 6.59
C TRP A 36 1.31 0.95 7.99
N GLN A 37 2.49 1.36 8.43
CA GLN A 37 3.05 1.03 9.73
C GLN A 37 2.91 2.19 10.73
N LEU A 38 2.47 1.87 11.94
CA LEU A 38 2.17 2.83 13.00
C LEU A 38 2.74 2.37 14.36
N GLN A 39 3.21 3.33 15.14
CA GLN A 39 3.60 3.11 16.55
C GLN A 39 2.44 3.34 17.51
N SER A 40 1.44 4.15 17.13
CA SER A 40 0.23 4.39 17.93
C SER A 40 -1.04 4.33 17.08
N LEU A 41 -2.12 3.89 17.72
CA LEU A 41 -3.49 3.94 17.20
C LEU A 41 -4.02 5.36 17.04
N ASP A 42 -3.49 6.35 17.79
CA ASP A 42 -3.98 7.74 17.74
C ASP A 42 -3.90 8.32 16.32
N ILE A 43 -2.79 8.02 15.62
CA ILE A 43 -2.57 8.43 14.22
C ILE A 43 -3.57 7.73 13.30
N CYS A 44 -3.86 6.46 13.57
CA CYS A 44 -4.83 5.67 12.80
C CYS A 44 -6.23 6.30 12.91
N VAL A 45 -6.70 6.55 14.14
CA VAL A 45 -8.01 7.16 14.41
C VAL A 45 -8.12 8.55 13.79
N ALA A 46 -7.06 9.38 13.87
CA ALA A 46 -7.05 10.69 13.25
C ALA A 46 -7.09 10.64 11.71
N ALA A 47 -6.49 9.61 11.10
CA ALA A 47 -6.48 9.42 9.66
C ALA A 47 -7.71 8.65 9.14
N GLU A 48 -8.53 8.08 10.02
CA GLU A 48 -9.76 7.36 9.66
C GLU A 48 -10.63 8.13 8.66
N PRO A 49 -11.00 9.41 8.90
CA PRO A 49 -11.82 10.16 7.94
C PRO A 49 -11.11 10.36 6.59
N LEU A 50 -9.79 10.59 6.58
CA LEU A 50 -9.01 10.78 5.36
C LEU A 50 -8.91 9.49 4.52
N LEU A 51 -8.76 8.34 5.20
CA LEU A 51 -8.76 7.02 4.59
C LEU A 51 -10.13 6.67 4.04
N ASN A 52 -11.18 6.88 4.83
CA ASN A 52 -12.55 6.62 4.40
C ASN A 52 -12.96 7.52 3.24
N ASP A 53 -12.55 8.79 3.22
CA ASP A 53 -12.79 9.72 2.11
C ASP A 53 -12.09 9.25 0.83
N ALA A 54 -10.81 8.85 0.92
CA ALA A 54 -10.08 8.28 -0.20
C ALA A 54 -10.67 6.95 -0.71
N LEU A 55 -11.31 6.16 0.18
CA LEU A 55 -12.01 4.92 -0.15
C LEU A 55 -13.41 5.16 -0.75
N ASP A 56 -14.07 6.26 -0.40
CA ASP A 56 -15.41 6.61 -0.92
C ASP A 56 -15.34 7.12 -2.36
N GLU A 57 -14.24 7.79 -2.72
CA GLU A 57 -13.91 8.16 -4.11
C GLU A 57 -13.74 6.92 -5.03
N ASP A 58 -13.48 5.73 -4.48
CA ASP A 58 -13.31 4.45 -5.19
C ASP A 58 -14.63 3.66 -5.30
N THR A 59 -15.68 4.29 -5.84
CA THR A 59 -17.05 3.73 -5.95
C THR A 59 -17.41 3.12 -7.31
N LEU A 60 -16.43 2.77 -8.15
CA LEU A 60 -16.69 2.16 -9.45
C LEU A 60 -16.55 0.63 -9.42
N ASP A 61 -17.71 -0.04 -9.41
CA ASP A 61 -17.97 -1.37 -9.99
C ASP A 61 -17.17 -2.54 -9.38
N ASP A 62 -17.45 -2.91 -8.12
CA ASP A 62 -17.14 -4.19 -7.40
C ASP A 62 -15.75 -4.85 -7.62
N SER A 63 -14.83 -4.15 -8.27
CA SER A 63 -13.52 -4.60 -8.71
C SER A 63 -12.50 -3.79 -7.92
N TYR A 64 -12.44 -4.10 -6.63
CA TYR A 64 -11.54 -3.44 -5.69
C TYR A 64 -10.10 -3.59 -6.15
N ILE A 65 -9.54 -2.53 -6.73
CA ILE A 65 -8.12 -2.47 -7.11
C ILE A 65 -7.23 -2.15 -5.90
N LEU A 66 -7.80 -1.70 -4.78
CA LEU A 66 -7.09 -1.22 -3.60
C LEU A 66 -7.29 -2.14 -2.39
N ASP A 67 -6.19 -2.62 -1.83
CA ASP A 67 -6.13 -3.30 -0.53
C ASP A 67 -5.31 -2.46 0.47
N ILE A 68 -5.83 -2.26 1.68
CA ILE A 68 -5.17 -1.49 2.74
C ILE A 68 -4.91 -2.37 3.96
N SER A 69 -3.62 -2.56 4.25
CA SER A 69 -3.14 -3.32 5.39
C SER A 69 -2.39 -2.39 6.35
N ILE A 70 -2.97 -2.16 7.54
CA ILE A 70 -2.43 -1.28 8.57
C ILE A 70 -1.77 -2.15 9.64
N PHE A 71 -0.53 -1.85 10.02
CA PHE A 71 0.23 -2.58 11.02
C PHE A 71 0.54 -1.65 12.19
N VAL A 72 0.02 -1.99 13.37
CA VAL A 72 0.18 -1.17 14.57
C VAL A 72 1.04 -1.93 15.58
N ASN A 73 2.23 -1.39 15.85
CA ASN A 73 3.14 -1.92 16.86
C ASN A 73 2.81 -1.34 18.25
N ALA A 74 1.66 -1.72 18.81
CA ALA A 74 1.23 -1.33 20.14
C ALA A 74 0.76 -2.57 20.94
N PRO A 75 0.96 -2.59 22.28
CA PRO A 75 0.47 -3.68 23.11
C PRO A 75 -1.07 -3.69 23.15
N GLY A 76 -1.67 -4.88 23.02
CA GLY A 76 -3.14 -5.04 23.10
C GLY A 76 -3.90 -4.84 21.79
N ILE A 77 -3.20 -4.68 20.66
CA ILE A 77 -3.83 -4.67 19.34
C ILE A 77 -4.24 -6.08 18.95
N VAL A 78 -5.49 -6.24 18.51
CA VAL A 78 -5.99 -7.45 17.85
C VAL A 78 -6.34 -7.13 16.41
N LYS A 79 -6.33 -8.14 15.53
CA LYS A 79 -6.72 -7.94 14.13
C LYS A 79 -8.16 -7.45 14.07
N VAL A 80 -8.37 -6.22 13.61
CA VAL A 80 -9.71 -5.61 13.52
C VAL A 80 -9.91 -4.94 12.16
N PRO A 81 -11.13 -5.00 11.60
CA PRO A 81 -11.47 -4.18 10.45
C PRO A 81 -11.43 -2.70 10.84
N PHE A 82 -10.92 -1.87 9.93
CA PHE A 82 -10.82 -0.43 10.08
C PHE A 82 -11.47 0.25 8.88
N GLY A 83 -12.54 1.00 9.12
CA GLY A 83 -13.36 1.56 8.04
C GLY A 83 -13.99 0.48 7.15
N LYS A 84 -14.22 0.82 5.87
CA LYS A 84 -14.90 -0.08 4.91
C LYS A 84 -13.99 -1.16 4.32
N ARG A 85 -12.70 -0.85 4.09
CA ARG A 85 -11.77 -1.70 3.30
C ARG A 85 -10.36 -1.83 3.86
N ALA A 86 -10.08 -1.29 5.05
CA ALA A 86 -8.78 -1.44 5.68
C ALA A 86 -8.84 -2.48 6.80
N THR A 87 -7.72 -3.18 7.02
CA THR A 87 -7.58 -4.12 8.14
C THR A 87 -6.38 -3.73 8.98
N ILE A 88 -6.57 -3.64 10.29
CA ILE A 88 -5.49 -3.46 11.26
C ILE A 88 -4.94 -4.83 11.66
N TYR A 89 -3.63 -4.95 11.65
CA TYR A 89 -2.83 -6.08 12.07
C TYR A 89 -1.92 -5.65 13.24
N PRO A 90 -1.75 -6.50 14.26
CA PRO A 90 -0.80 -6.22 15.33
C PRO A 90 0.64 -6.45 14.86
N GLY A 91 1.55 -5.60 15.33
CA GLY A 91 2.99 -5.73 15.13
C GLY A 91 3.54 -4.90 13.97
N THR A 92 4.75 -5.27 13.54
CA THR A 92 5.46 -4.61 12.43
C THR A 92 5.15 -5.34 11.13
N ALA A 93 4.85 -4.59 10.06
CA ALA A 93 4.63 -5.18 8.75
C ALA A 93 5.89 -5.89 8.25
N ASP A 94 5.76 -7.16 7.86
CA ASP A 94 6.80 -7.90 7.16
C ASP A 94 6.81 -7.49 5.67
N ILE A 95 7.39 -6.33 5.40
CA ILE A 95 7.36 -5.73 4.06
C ILE A 95 8.14 -6.59 3.06
N GLU A 96 9.20 -7.25 3.54
CA GLU A 96 10.00 -8.18 2.73
C GLU A 96 9.15 -9.34 2.23
N GLY A 97 8.46 -10.05 3.13
CA GLY A 97 7.58 -11.15 2.77
C GLY A 97 6.39 -10.69 1.94
N ILE A 98 5.76 -9.56 2.27
CA ILE A 98 4.64 -9.02 1.47
C ILE A 98 5.10 -8.71 0.04
N LEU A 99 6.25 -8.06 -0.12
CA LEU A 99 6.77 -7.70 -1.44
C LEU A 99 7.26 -8.95 -2.19
N GLN A 100 7.87 -9.91 -1.50
CA GLN A 100 8.25 -11.19 -2.10
C GLN A 100 7.02 -11.95 -2.58
N ASP A 101 5.96 -12.00 -1.78
CA ASP A 101 4.71 -12.68 -2.10
C ASP A 101 3.98 -11.97 -3.26
N GLU A 102 4.05 -10.64 -3.34
CA GLU A 102 3.54 -9.84 -4.47
C GLU A 102 4.38 -10.07 -5.74
N VAL A 103 5.71 -10.13 -5.63
CA VAL A 103 6.63 -10.44 -6.74
C VAL A 103 6.43 -11.88 -7.22
N GLU A 104 6.24 -12.83 -6.32
CA GLU A 104 5.94 -14.24 -6.60
C GLU A 104 4.48 -14.45 -7.06
N GLY A 105 3.60 -13.47 -6.85
CA GLY A 105 2.20 -13.48 -7.26
C GLY A 105 1.31 -14.39 -6.40
N LYS A 106 1.68 -14.61 -5.14
CA LYS A 106 1.00 -15.48 -4.17
C LYS A 106 -0.09 -14.75 -3.36
N CYS A 107 -0.01 -13.41 -3.19
CA CYS A 107 -0.78 -12.76 -2.11
C CYS A 107 -2.26 -12.51 -2.44
N ILE A 108 -2.68 -12.67 -3.70
CA ILE A 108 -4.04 -12.29 -4.10
C ILE A 108 -4.62 -13.33 -5.05
N GLN A 109 -5.73 -13.96 -4.64
CA GLN A 109 -6.56 -14.80 -5.50
C GLN A 109 -6.80 -14.06 -6.83
N ARG A 110 -6.27 -14.64 -7.90
CA ARG A 110 -6.56 -14.23 -9.27
C ARG A 110 -8.07 -14.36 -9.45
N LEU A 111 -8.78 -13.23 -9.47
CA LEU A 111 -10.03 -13.14 -10.20
C LEU A 111 -9.68 -13.47 -11.64
N GLN A 112 -10.00 -14.71 -12.00
CA GLN A 112 -9.91 -15.30 -13.32
C GLN A 112 -10.54 -14.27 -14.28
N VAL A 113 -9.80 -13.70 -15.23
CA VAL A 113 -9.76 -14.08 -16.64
C VAL A 113 -8.82 -13.06 -17.31
N ALA A 114 -7.51 -13.29 -17.24
CA ALA A 114 -6.54 -12.69 -18.16
C ALA A 114 -5.17 -13.29 -17.84
N SER A 115 -4.80 -14.30 -18.62
CA SER A 115 -3.43 -14.76 -18.73
C SER A 115 -2.62 -13.68 -19.46
N GLU A 116 -2.36 -12.57 -18.79
CA GLU A 116 -1.61 -11.44 -19.33
C GLU A 116 -0.34 -11.24 -18.51
N LYS A 117 0.75 -11.05 -19.26
CA LYS A 117 2.14 -10.97 -18.84
C LYS A 117 2.33 -10.20 -17.52
N ARG A 118 3.24 -10.71 -16.68
CA ARG A 118 3.79 -10.06 -15.47
C ARG A 118 4.00 -8.57 -15.74
N GLY A 119 3.18 -7.73 -15.12
CA GLY A 119 3.25 -6.27 -15.26
C GLY A 119 4.47 -5.69 -14.55
N LYS A 120 4.79 -4.42 -14.81
CA LYS A 120 5.80 -3.69 -14.04
C LYS A 120 5.23 -3.38 -12.65
N ILE A 121 6.00 -3.62 -11.61
CA ILE A 121 5.60 -3.33 -10.22
C ILE A 121 6.23 -1.99 -9.81
N LEU A 122 5.42 -1.07 -9.29
CA LEU A 122 5.90 0.18 -8.73
C LEU A 122 5.75 0.15 -7.20
N VAL A 123 6.87 0.17 -6.50
CA VAL A 123 6.93 0.29 -5.05
C VAL A 123 7.15 1.76 -4.72
N MET A 124 6.15 2.40 -4.11
CA MET A 124 6.28 3.75 -3.56
C MET A 124 6.49 3.68 -2.05
N VAL A 125 7.43 4.46 -1.52
CA VAL A 125 7.76 4.50 -0.09
C VAL A 125 7.73 5.93 0.44
N SER A 126 7.06 6.12 1.58
CA SER A 126 7.11 7.35 2.39
C SER A 126 7.22 6.99 3.87
N GLY A 127 8.44 6.99 4.39
CA GLY A 127 8.68 6.58 5.76
C GLY A 127 10.09 6.83 6.25
N THR A 128 10.42 6.23 7.39
CA THR A 128 11.72 6.35 8.06
C THR A 128 12.89 5.96 7.14
N GLY A 129 14.09 6.46 7.45
CA GLY A 129 15.30 6.12 6.70
C GLY A 129 15.57 4.61 6.66
N GLU A 130 15.43 3.95 7.81
CA GLU A 130 15.63 2.50 7.96
C GLU A 130 14.75 1.71 6.98
N LEU A 131 13.45 2.01 6.91
CA LEU A 131 12.52 1.36 6.01
C LEU A 131 12.90 1.50 4.54
N ARG A 132 13.41 2.69 4.17
CA ARG A 132 13.81 2.98 2.79
C ARG A 132 15.09 2.26 2.43
N ASP A 133 16.05 2.19 3.33
CA ASP A 133 17.29 1.45 3.10
C ASP A 133 17.04 -0.07 3.03
N GLU A 134 16.13 -0.61 3.85
CA GLU A 134 15.67 -1.99 3.74
C GLU A 134 15.00 -2.26 2.38
N LEU A 135 14.02 -1.42 1.99
CA LEU A 135 13.35 -1.55 0.70
C LEU A 135 14.32 -1.37 -0.48
N ARG A 136 15.31 -0.48 -0.37
CA ARG A 136 16.33 -0.28 -1.40
C ARG A 136 17.23 -1.50 -1.53
N ALA A 137 17.67 -2.08 -0.40
CA ALA A 137 18.46 -3.31 -0.38
C ALA A 137 17.68 -4.47 -1.03
N PHE A 138 16.38 -4.56 -0.74
CA PHE A 138 15.51 -5.61 -1.25
C PHE A 138 15.11 -5.43 -2.71
N VAL A 139 14.82 -4.21 -3.18
CA VAL A 139 14.43 -3.98 -4.58
C VAL A 139 15.61 -4.14 -5.54
N ARG A 140 16.85 -3.88 -5.10
CA ARG A 140 18.08 -4.04 -5.92
C ARG A 140 18.16 -5.36 -6.70
N PRO A 141 18.01 -6.56 -6.07
CA PRO A 141 18.02 -7.83 -6.79
C PRO A 141 16.79 -8.03 -7.70
N HIS A 142 15.69 -7.31 -7.48
CA HIS A 142 14.43 -7.46 -8.21
C HIS A 142 14.23 -6.44 -9.34
N LEU A 143 15.19 -5.53 -9.59
CA LEU A 143 15.14 -4.57 -10.70
C LEU A 143 15.01 -5.24 -12.07
N ASP A 144 15.65 -6.41 -12.26
CA ASP A 144 15.61 -7.18 -13.51
C ASP A 144 14.21 -7.75 -13.80
N HIS A 145 13.38 -7.89 -12.77
CA HIS A 145 12.02 -8.40 -12.85
C HIS A 145 10.97 -7.30 -13.12
N GLY A 146 11.40 -6.07 -13.40
CA GLY A 146 10.51 -4.94 -13.70
C GLY A 146 9.91 -4.28 -12.46
N VAL A 147 10.53 -4.45 -11.30
CA VAL A 147 10.19 -3.73 -10.06
C VAL A 147 10.91 -2.37 -10.07
N ARG A 148 10.19 -1.28 -9.84
CA ARG A 148 10.74 0.07 -9.67
C ARG A 148 10.43 0.58 -8.27
N LEU A 149 11.42 1.20 -7.63
CA LEU A 149 11.27 1.91 -6.37
C LEU A 149 11.15 3.41 -6.65
N GLN A 150 10.15 4.06 -6.06
CA GLN A 150 9.97 5.51 -6.08
C GLN A 150 9.82 6.01 -4.64
N GLU A 151 10.78 6.82 -4.20
CA GLU A 151 10.73 7.48 -2.90
C GLU A 151 9.90 8.77 -3.06
N LEU A 152 8.94 9.00 -2.16
CA LEU A 152 8.14 10.21 -2.19
C LEU A 152 8.89 11.41 -1.61
N GLU A 153 8.52 12.62 -2.08
CA GLU A 153 9.12 13.89 -1.66
C GLU A 153 8.89 14.16 -0.17
N PHE A 154 7.71 13.82 0.35
CA PHE A 154 7.42 13.92 1.77
C PHE A 154 7.87 12.65 2.51
N GLN A 155 8.71 12.86 3.51
CA GLN A 155 9.23 11.82 4.39
C GLN A 155 9.02 12.27 5.83
N PRO A 156 8.35 11.48 6.67
CA PRO A 156 8.27 11.77 8.09
C PRO A 156 9.68 11.62 8.71
N GLU A 157 10.10 12.63 9.47
CA GLU A 157 11.34 12.60 10.29
C GLU A 157 11.22 11.64 11.48
#